data_AF-A0AAV7G6Q5-F1
#
_entry.id   AF-A0AAV7G6Q5-F1
#
_cell.length_a   1.000
_cell.length_b   1.000
_cell.length_c   1.000
_cell.angle_alpha   90.00
_cell.angle_beta   90.00
_cell.angle_gamma   90.00
#
_symmetry.space_group_name_H-M   'P 1'
#
loop_
_entity.id
_entity.type
_entity.pdbx_description
1 polymer ?
#
loop_
_entity_poly.entity_id
_entity_poly.type
_entity_poly.pdbx_seq_one_letter_code
_entity_poly.pdbx_strand_id
1 'polypeptide(L)'
;MEDDQLASDPAPVQQSVLLGEPTQPVDMQEGTSSSAGDCSDASLGSPKTGEQPTRWSDLEVEPSRHEQQPSAQIMFGCCTIDIVKQLSSEELSRNSIDVSGDRIRRLAMHLLNQHSFYPLYPPSISVPLDLSLAPEALEIPCTPDVLLLPSDLAPFIKVLNYESSGEETVSCMCINPGRLAKGIGGGTFVELNYNEDSNNSYASIIRI
;
A
#
# COMPACT_ATOMS: atom_id res chain seq x y z
N MET A 1 16.20 34.56 45.51
CA MET A 1 16.67 34.54 44.11
C MET A 1 17.04 33.11 43.84
N GLU A 2 16.04 32.33 43.43
CA GLU A 2 16.22 30.96 43.00
C GLU A 2 15.75 30.96 41.54
N ASP A 3 16.67 30.63 40.64
CA ASP A 3 16.49 30.65 39.19
C ASP A 3 15.60 29.48 38.74
N ASP A 4 14.44 29.80 38.17
CA ASP A 4 13.55 28.86 37.48
C ASP A 4 14.18 28.49 36.13
N GLN A 5 14.68 27.26 36.03
CA GLN A 5 15.28 26.72 34.82
C GLN A 5 14.18 26.07 33.97
N LEU A 6 13.63 26.83 33.01
CA LEU A 6 12.74 26.29 31.97
C LEU A 6 13.53 25.30 31.10
N ALA A 7 13.24 24.01 31.27
CA ALA A 7 13.68 22.97 30.35
C ALA A 7 12.81 23.01 29.09
N SER A 8 13.43 23.35 27.95
CA SER A 8 12.81 23.31 26.62
C SER A 8 12.58 21.86 26.20
N ASP A 9 11.33 21.51 25.88
CA ASP A 9 10.98 20.21 25.31
C ASP A 9 11.67 19.99 23.95
N PRO A 10 12.21 18.77 23.67
CA PRO A 10 12.78 18.47 22.36
C PRO A 10 11.69 18.36 21.29
N ALA A 11 11.99 18.87 20.10
CA ALA A 11 11.12 18.83 18.92
C ALA A 11 10.74 17.38 18.52
N PRO A 12 9.55 17.16 17.94
CA PRO A 12 9.13 15.83 17.52
C PRO A 12 10.00 15.34 16.36
N VAL A 13 10.51 14.11 16.53
CA VAL A 13 11.23 13.37 15.49
C VAL A 13 10.26 13.08 14.34
N GLN A 14 10.47 13.73 13.19
CA GLN A 14 9.83 13.35 11.94
C GLN A 14 10.38 11.99 11.53
N GLN A 15 9.53 10.97 11.54
CA GLN A 15 9.89 9.64 11.08
C GLN A 15 9.43 9.49 9.64
N SER A 16 10.29 9.86 8.69
CA SER A 16 10.14 9.52 7.28
C SER A 16 10.79 8.16 7.04
N VAL A 17 10.10 7.28 6.31
CA VAL A 17 10.68 6.04 5.78
C VAL A 17 10.93 6.29 4.30
N LEU A 18 12.19 6.52 3.94
CA LEU A 18 12.66 6.57 2.56
C LEU A 18 13.06 5.15 2.14
N LEU A 19 12.46 4.65 1.07
CA LEU A 19 12.92 3.44 0.39
C LEU A 19 14.12 3.80 -0.50
N GLY A 20 15.10 2.89 -0.56
CA GLY A 20 16.48 3.14 -0.98
C GLY A 20 16.69 3.75 -2.37
N GLU A 21 17.85 4.38 -2.55
CA GLU A 21 18.26 5.05 -3.78
C GLU A 21 18.39 4.09 -4.98
N PRO A 22 18.05 4.53 -6.20
CA PRO A 22 18.21 3.74 -7.40
C PRO A 22 19.68 3.60 -7.79
N THR A 23 20.05 2.37 -8.14
CA THR A 23 21.38 2.00 -8.65
C THR A 23 21.64 2.73 -9.97
N GLN A 24 22.84 3.29 -10.12
CA GLN A 24 23.28 4.03 -11.30
C GLN A 24 23.21 3.16 -12.58
N PRO A 25 22.89 3.75 -13.75
CA PRO A 25 22.90 3.02 -15.01
C PRO A 25 24.33 2.68 -15.44
N VAL A 26 24.49 1.46 -15.95
CA VAL A 26 25.75 0.93 -16.48
C VAL A 26 26.04 1.60 -17.83
N ASP A 27 27.22 2.19 -17.96
CA ASP A 27 27.78 2.72 -19.20
C ASP A 27 27.85 1.63 -20.29
N MET A 28 27.13 1.81 -21.40
CA MET A 28 27.41 1.08 -22.65
C MET A 28 28.40 1.90 -23.48
N GLN A 29 29.63 1.40 -23.57
CA GLN A 29 30.69 1.95 -24.40
C GLN A 29 30.35 1.88 -25.90
N GLU A 30 30.59 2.99 -26.58
CA GLU A 30 30.58 3.14 -28.03
C GLU A 30 31.64 2.22 -28.68
N GLY A 31 31.17 1.25 -29.47
CA GLY A 31 31.98 0.54 -30.45
C GLY A 31 31.92 1.25 -31.79
N THR A 32 32.91 2.09 -32.08
CA THR A 32 33.13 2.63 -33.43
C THR A 32 33.87 1.59 -34.28
N SER A 33 33.29 1.19 -35.40
CA SER A 33 34.08 0.75 -36.56
C SER A 33 33.30 0.93 -37.86
N SER A 34 33.87 1.78 -38.71
CA SER A 34 33.53 2.05 -40.09
C SER A 34 33.54 0.79 -40.97
N SER A 35 32.59 0.68 -41.90
CA SER A 35 32.93 0.48 -43.32
C SER A 35 31.73 0.77 -44.22
N ALA A 36 32.00 1.50 -45.30
CA ALA A 36 31.07 1.78 -46.37
C ALA A 36 30.78 0.50 -47.17
N GLY A 37 29.49 0.22 -47.38
CA GLY A 37 29.00 -0.84 -48.25
C GLY A 37 27.79 -0.31 -49.01
N ASP A 38 28.05 0.08 -50.25
CA ASP A 38 27.07 0.44 -51.27
C ASP A 38 26.25 -0.81 -51.64
N CYS A 39 24.93 -0.77 -51.52
CA CYS A 39 24.05 -1.74 -52.17
C CYS A 39 22.65 -1.19 -52.40
N SER A 40 22.35 -1.12 -53.68
CA SER A 40 21.12 -0.76 -54.35
C SER A 40 19.91 -1.62 -53.93
N ASP A 41 18.74 -1.02 -54.12
CA ASP A 41 17.46 -1.66 -54.46
C ASP A 41 16.60 -2.21 -53.30
N ALA A 42 15.95 -1.30 -52.57
CA ALA A 42 14.74 -1.63 -51.81
C ALA A 42 13.53 -1.54 -52.76
N SER A 43 13.11 -2.68 -53.29
CA SER A 43 11.86 -2.84 -54.02
C SER A 43 10.67 -2.42 -53.13
N LEU A 44 10.09 -1.26 -53.43
CA LEU A 44 8.77 -0.86 -52.97
C LEU A 44 7.75 -1.88 -53.51
N GLY A 45 7.38 -2.84 -52.66
CA GLY A 45 6.23 -3.70 -52.91
C GLY A 45 5.00 -2.82 -53.11
N SER A 46 4.52 -2.76 -54.34
CA SER A 46 3.30 -2.04 -54.68
C SER A 46 2.12 -2.67 -53.94
N PRO A 47 1.22 -1.89 -53.31
CA PRO A 47 0.02 -2.44 -52.72
C PRO A 47 -0.85 -3.03 -53.82
N LYS A 48 -1.17 -4.32 -53.69
CA LYS A 48 -2.11 -5.00 -54.59
C LYS A 48 -3.47 -4.31 -54.49
N THR A 49 -3.96 -3.95 -55.66
CA THR A 49 -5.29 -3.41 -55.94
C THR A 49 -6.41 -4.16 -55.21
N GLY A 50 -7.12 -3.42 -54.36
CA GLY A 50 -8.57 -3.31 -54.40
C GLY A 50 -9.40 -4.43 -53.80
N GLU A 51 -9.59 -4.40 -52.49
CA GLU A 51 -10.91 -4.62 -51.87
C GLU A 51 -11.10 -3.55 -50.79
N GLN A 52 -12.05 -2.63 -51.01
CA GLN A 52 -12.51 -1.70 -49.99
C GLN A 52 -13.54 -2.45 -49.12
N PRO A 53 -13.49 -2.37 -47.78
CA PRO A 53 -14.45 -3.04 -46.93
C PRO A 53 -15.86 -2.48 -47.22
N THR A 54 -16.76 -3.36 -47.65
CA THR A 54 -18.12 -2.99 -48.06
C THR A 54 -19.14 -3.07 -46.91
N ARG A 55 -18.68 -3.40 -45.70
CA ARG A 55 -19.51 -3.58 -44.53
C ARG A 55 -18.83 -2.97 -43.30
N TRP A 56 -19.57 -2.17 -42.54
CA TRP A 56 -19.11 -1.54 -41.30
C TRP A 56 -18.61 -2.53 -40.23
N SER A 57 -18.92 -3.81 -40.38
CA SER A 57 -18.45 -4.89 -39.50
C SER A 57 -17.02 -5.38 -39.78
N ASP A 58 -16.42 -4.96 -40.89
CA ASP A 58 -15.11 -5.46 -41.34
C ASP A 58 -13.97 -4.47 -41.06
N LEU A 59 -14.29 -3.38 -40.32
CA LEU A 59 -13.29 -2.49 -39.74
C LEU A 59 -12.88 -3.05 -38.37
N GLU A 60 -11.77 -3.79 -38.31
CA GLU A 60 -11.05 -3.92 -37.05
C GLU A 60 -10.47 -2.54 -36.73
N VAL A 61 -11.16 -1.81 -35.85
CA VAL A 61 -10.60 -0.65 -35.19
C VAL A 61 -9.53 -1.18 -34.25
N GLU A 62 -8.30 -1.25 -34.73
CA GLU A 62 -7.13 -1.36 -33.86
C GLU A 62 -7.23 -0.22 -32.84
N PRO A 63 -7.45 -0.51 -31.55
CA PRO A 63 -7.50 0.53 -30.54
C PRO A 63 -6.18 1.28 -30.61
N SER A 64 -6.25 2.58 -30.88
CA SER A 64 -5.07 3.44 -30.90
C SER A 64 -4.28 3.16 -29.63
N ARG A 65 -2.97 2.94 -29.76
CA ARG A 65 -1.97 2.53 -28.72
C ARG A 65 -1.93 3.38 -27.42
N HIS A 66 -2.88 4.30 -27.25
CA HIS A 66 -3.33 4.90 -26.01
C HIS A 66 -4.57 4.18 -25.46
N GLU A 67 -4.69 2.87 -25.65
CA GLU A 67 -5.65 2.07 -24.92
C GLU A 67 -5.31 2.24 -23.45
N GLN A 68 -6.22 2.90 -22.73
CA GLN A 68 -6.03 3.30 -21.35
C GLN A 68 -5.49 2.12 -20.56
N GLN A 69 -4.24 2.25 -20.10
CA GLN A 69 -3.76 1.45 -18.99
C GLN A 69 -4.83 1.56 -17.90
N PRO A 70 -5.39 0.43 -17.42
CA PRO A 70 -6.44 0.50 -16.41
C PRO A 70 -5.94 1.39 -15.30
N SER A 71 -6.67 2.47 -15.01
CA SER A 71 -6.36 3.34 -13.88
C SER A 71 -6.21 2.42 -12.67
N ALA A 72 -5.01 2.34 -12.09
CA ALA A 72 -4.74 1.46 -10.98
C ALA A 72 -5.79 1.73 -9.89
N GLN A 73 -6.63 0.73 -9.61
CA GLN A 73 -7.68 0.86 -8.61
C GLN A 73 -7.06 0.56 -7.26
N ILE A 74 -7.07 1.55 -6.37
CA ILE A 74 -6.61 1.37 -4.99
C ILE A 74 -7.70 0.69 -4.15
N MET A 75 -7.33 -0.38 -3.45
CA MET A 75 -8.23 -1.12 -2.58
C MET A 75 -8.02 -0.73 -1.11
N PHE A 76 -9.09 -0.23 -0.49
CA PHE A 76 -9.12 0.09 0.92
C PHE A 76 -9.86 -0.99 1.72
N GLY A 77 -9.21 -1.50 2.76
CA GLY A 77 -9.86 -2.24 3.84
C GLY A 77 -10.02 -1.34 5.04
N CYS A 78 -11.22 -1.27 5.62
CA CYS A 78 -11.53 -0.36 6.72
C CYS A 78 -12.28 -1.10 7.81
N CYS A 79 -11.84 -0.97 9.06
CA CYS A 79 -12.58 -1.45 10.22
C CYS A 79 -12.63 -0.36 11.29
N THR A 80 -13.84 0.06 11.68
CA THR A 80 -14.02 1.13 12.70
C THR A 80 -13.89 0.61 14.13
N ILE A 81 -13.92 -0.70 14.33
CA ILE A 81 -13.70 -1.33 15.63
C ILE A 81 -12.21 -1.23 15.95
N ASP A 82 -11.89 -0.92 17.21
CA ASP A 82 -10.50 -0.83 17.68
C ASP A 82 -9.88 -2.23 17.89
N ILE A 83 -9.88 -3.03 16.82
CA ILE A 83 -9.46 -4.43 16.81
C ILE A 83 -7.96 -4.57 17.13
N VAL A 84 -7.12 -3.62 16.70
CA VAL A 84 -5.69 -3.65 17.00
C VAL A 84 -5.46 -3.50 18.50
N LYS A 85 -6.19 -2.61 19.18
CA LYS A 85 -6.10 -2.48 20.64
C LYS A 85 -6.64 -3.71 21.37
N GLN A 86 -7.75 -4.28 20.92
CA GLN A 86 -8.32 -5.49 21.51
C GLN A 86 -7.40 -6.71 21.33
N LEU A 87 -6.84 -6.92 20.15
CA LEU A 87 -5.84 -7.96 19.94
C LEU A 87 -4.60 -7.69 20.80
N SER A 88 -4.19 -6.42 20.96
CA SER A 88 -3.00 -6.10 21.77
C SER A 88 -3.12 -6.48 23.25
N SER A 89 -4.35 -6.62 23.78
CA SER A 89 -4.56 -7.06 25.17
C SER A 89 -4.64 -8.58 25.34
N GLU A 90 -4.93 -9.32 24.26
CA GLU A 90 -5.19 -10.77 24.30
C GLU A 90 -4.10 -11.60 23.58
N GLU A 91 -3.28 -10.95 22.76
CA GLU A 91 -2.23 -11.61 21.97
C GLU A 91 -1.01 -12.00 22.84
N LEU A 92 -0.46 -13.18 22.57
CA LEU A 92 0.71 -13.70 23.26
C LEU A 92 1.83 -14.00 22.26
N SER A 93 2.91 -13.21 22.31
CA SER A 93 4.11 -13.47 21.52
C SER A 93 5.28 -13.94 22.36
N ARG A 94 6.05 -14.89 21.80
CA ARG A 94 7.40 -15.16 22.31
C ARG A 94 8.35 -14.12 21.72
N ASN A 95 8.81 -13.19 22.55
CA ASN A 95 9.84 -12.25 22.14
C ASN A 95 11.21 -12.90 22.37
N SER A 96 11.96 -13.20 21.32
CA SER A 96 13.38 -13.49 21.45
C SER A 96 14.12 -12.20 21.81
N ILE A 97 15.14 -12.30 22.66
CA ILE A 97 15.92 -11.16 23.19
C ILE A 97 16.44 -10.21 22.08
N ASP A 98 16.71 -10.72 20.89
CA ASP A 98 17.24 -9.94 19.75
C ASP A 98 16.18 -9.37 18.79
N VAL A 99 14.90 -9.66 18.99
CA VAL A 99 13.82 -9.18 18.12
C VAL A 99 12.78 -8.49 18.98
N SER A 100 12.96 -7.19 19.20
CA SER A 100 11.88 -6.30 19.60
C SER A 100 10.87 -6.22 18.44
N GLY A 101 10.11 -7.29 18.27
CA GLY A 101 9.21 -7.48 17.14
C GLY A 101 8.21 -6.34 17.07
N ASP A 102 7.98 -5.84 15.86
CA ASP A 102 6.97 -4.80 15.59
C ASP A 102 5.59 -5.34 15.94
N ARG A 103 5.18 -5.13 17.20
CA ARG A 103 3.94 -5.65 17.78
C ARG A 103 2.75 -5.26 16.91
N ILE A 104 2.71 -4.00 16.47
CA ILE A 104 1.61 -3.48 15.64
C ILE A 104 1.58 -4.21 14.29
N ARG A 105 2.73 -4.40 13.64
CA ARG A 105 2.82 -5.21 12.42
C ARG A 105 2.23 -6.61 12.63
N ARG A 106 2.63 -7.30 13.70
CA ARG A 106 2.12 -8.66 14.00
C ARG A 106 0.61 -8.67 14.22
N LEU A 107 0.09 -7.70 14.98
CA LEU A 107 -1.36 -7.57 15.22
C LEU A 107 -2.13 -7.34 13.92
N ALA A 108 -1.64 -6.46 13.04
CA ALA A 108 -2.26 -6.22 11.74
C ALA A 108 -2.16 -7.44 10.80
N MET A 109 -1.06 -8.20 10.89
CA MET A 109 -0.92 -9.46 10.14
C MET A 109 -1.95 -10.52 10.54
N HIS A 110 -2.45 -10.53 11.78
CA HIS A 110 -3.55 -11.44 12.15
C HIS A 110 -4.81 -11.20 11.30
N LEU A 111 -5.15 -9.93 11.00
CA LEU A 111 -6.32 -9.61 10.18
C LEU A 111 -6.14 -10.14 8.75
N LEU A 112 -4.98 -9.88 8.14
CA LEU A 112 -4.70 -10.30 6.77
C LEU A 112 -4.63 -11.83 6.65
N ASN A 113 -3.88 -12.50 7.53
CA ASN A 113 -3.72 -13.95 7.49
C ASN A 113 -5.01 -14.71 7.77
N GLN A 114 -5.93 -14.12 8.55
CA GLN A 114 -7.21 -14.73 8.89
C GLN A 114 -8.34 -14.25 7.98
N HIS A 115 -8.03 -13.41 6.99
CA HIS A 115 -9.01 -12.83 6.06
C HIS A 115 -10.25 -12.26 6.76
N SER A 116 -10.04 -11.59 7.90
CA SER A 116 -11.12 -11.09 8.73
C SER A 116 -10.78 -9.75 9.38
N PHE A 117 -11.71 -8.81 9.32
CA PHE A 117 -11.63 -7.55 10.05
C PHE A 117 -11.79 -7.70 11.57
N TYR A 118 -12.22 -8.88 12.05
CA TYR A 118 -12.37 -9.17 13.47
C TYR A 118 -12.03 -10.64 13.80
N PRO A 119 -10.73 -11.00 13.87
CA PRO A 119 -10.31 -12.38 14.14
C PRO A 119 -10.34 -12.78 15.62
N LEU A 120 -10.61 -11.85 16.53
CA LEU A 120 -10.58 -12.10 17.98
C LEU A 120 -11.83 -12.90 18.41
N TYR A 121 -11.63 -14.07 19.01
CA TYR A 121 -12.72 -14.88 19.53
C TYR A 121 -12.37 -15.51 20.90
N PRO A 122 -13.29 -15.50 21.89
CA PRO A 122 -14.59 -14.83 21.88
C PRO A 122 -14.49 -13.31 21.68
N PRO A 123 -15.50 -12.64 21.10
CA PRO A 123 -15.46 -11.20 20.90
C PRO A 123 -15.31 -10.46 22.23
N SER A 124 -14.66 -9.29 22.19
CA SER A 124 -14.60 -8.41 23.35
C SER A 124 -16.02 -8.08 23.83
N ILE A 125 -16.24 -8.09 25.14
CA ILE A 125 -17.55 -7.74 25.74
C ILE A 125 -18.04 -6.33 25.36
N SER A 126 -17.14 -5.47 24.89
CA SER A 126 -17.45 -4.13 24.42
C SER A 126 -18.00 -4.08 22.98
N VAL A 127 -17.96 -5.18 22.24
CA VAL A 127 -18.35 -5.26 20.83
C VAL A 127 -19.62 -6.12 20.71
N PRO A 128 -20.77 -5.53 20.36
CA PRO A 128 -21.97 -6.30 20.07
C PRO A 128 -21.83 -6.95 18.68
N LEU A 129 -21.21 -8.13 18.62
CA LEU A 129 -21.00 -8.86 17.37
C LEU A 129 -22.11 -9.88 17.13
N ASP A 130 -22.82 -9.73 15.99
CA ASP A 130 -23.73 -10.74 15.49
C ASP A 130 -22.98 -11.72 14.58
N LEU A 131 -22.71 -12.91 15.10
CA LEU A 131 -21.97 -13.96 14.38
C LEU A 131 -22.73 -14.51 13.18
N SER A 132 -24.04 -14.31 13.09
CA SER A 132 -24.83 -14.78 11.96
C SER A 132 -24.59 -13.98 10.68
N LEU A 133 -24.12 -12.73 10.79
CA LEU A 133 -23.79 -11.82 9.69
C LEU A 133 -22.28 -11.66 9.48
N ALA A 134 -21.47 -12.22 10.38
CA ALA A 134 -20.01 -12.07 10.38
C ALA A 134 -19.34 -12.58 9.09
N PRO A 135 -19.74 -13.71 8.48
CA PRO A 135 -19.11 -14.19 7.25
C PRO A 135 -19.14 -13.15 6.12
N GLU A 136 -20.26 -12.44 5.94
CA GLU A 136 -20.40 -11.45 4.88
C GLU A 136 -19.87 -10.06 5.29
N ALA A 137 -20.00 -9.69 6.57
CA ALA A 137 -19.69 -8.34 7.03
C ALA A 137 -18.22 -8.13 7.43
N LEU A 138 -17.52 -9.20 7.82
CA LEU A 138 -16.16 -9.11 8.37
C LEU A 138 -15.10 -9.76 7.50
N GLU A 139 -15.47 -10.41 6.40
CA GLU A 139 -14.51 -11.03 5.47
C GLU A 139 -13.65 -9.97 4.78
N ILE A 140 -12.35 -10.28 4.66
CA ILE A 140 -11.40 -9.55 3.83
C ILE A 140 -11.21 -10.38 2.55
N PRO A 141 -11.95 -10.06 1.45
CA PRO A 141 -12.03 -10.92 0.27
C PRO A 141 -10.71 -11.01 -0.48
N CYS A 142 -9.91 -9.95 -0.42
CA CYS A 142 -8.56 -9.88 -0.96
C CYS A 142 -7.74 -8.94 -0.08
N THR A 143 -6.42 -9.03 -0.16
CA THR A 143 -5.55 -8.10 0.58
C THR A 143 -5.71 -6.69 0.03
N PRO A 144 -6.06 -5.71 0.87
CA PRO A 144 -6.15 -4.33 0.45
C PRO A 144 -4.76 -3.71 0.28
N ASP A 145 -4.65 -2.71 -0.61
CA ASP A 145 -3.45 -1.88 -0.69
C ASP A 145 -3.26 -1.03 0.57
N VAL A 146 -4.39 -0.60 1.18
CA VAL A 146 -4.39 0.21 2.39
C VAL A 146 -5.39 -0.35 3.40
N LEU A 147 -4.90 -0.66 4.60
CA LEU A 147 -5.72 -1.15 5.71
C LEU A 147 -5.85 -0.07 6.80
N LEU A 148 -7.01 0.59 6.84
CA LEU A 148 -7.34 1.63 7.81
C LEU A 148 -7.90 1.00 9.10
N LEU A 149 -7.13 1.13 10.18
CA LEU A 149 -7.47 0.64 11.52
C LEU A 149 -7.42 1.78 12.54
N PRO A 150 -8.45 2.66 12.59
CA PRO A 150 -8.55 3.69 13.61
C PRO A 150 -8.52 3.08 15.03
N SER A 151 -7.61 3.59 15.87
CA SER A 151 -7.37 3.06 17.19
C SER A 151 -7.02 4.16 18.19
N ASP A 152 -7.31 3.93 19.47
CA ASP A 152 -6.83 4.80 20.55
C ASP A 152 -5.32 4.65 20.82
N LEU A 153 -4.68 3.62 20.25
CA LEU A 153 -3.23 3.48 20.25
C LEU A 153 -2.56 4.70 19.61
N ALA A 154 -1.24 4.82 19.80
CA ALA A 154 -0.45 5.85 19.12
C ALA A 154 -0.69 5.75 17.60
N PRO A 155 -0.90 6.88 16.89
CA PRO A 155 -1.01 6.90 15.44
C PRO A 155 0.19 6.21 14.79
N PHE A 156 -0.03 5.44 13.73
CA PHE A 156 1.04 4.69 13.07
C PHE A 156 0.76 4.50 11.57
N ILE A 157 1.83 4.30 10.81
CA ILE A 157 1.81 3.81 9.44
C ILE A 157 2.80 2.65 9.37
N LYS A 158 2.37 1.51 8.86
CA LYS A 158 3.16 0.27 8.78
C LYS A 158 2.95 -0.39 7.43
N VAL A 159 4.03 -0.61 6.68
CA VAL A 159 3.98 -1.43 5.47
C VAL A 159 4.07 -2.90 5.88
N LEU A 160 3.07 -3.68 5.54
CA LEU A 160 2.96 -5.12 5.80
C LEU A 160 3.31 -5.86 4.50
N ASN A 161 4.30 -6.74 4.57
CA ASN A 161 4.68 -7.61 3.44
C ASN A 161 4.40 -9.04 3.89
N TYR A 162 3.72 -9.82 3.06
CA TYR A 162 3.48 -11.22 3.34
C TYR A 162 3.47 -12.01 2.03
N GLU A 163 3.85 -13.29 2.12
CA GLU A 163 3.97 -14.16 0.96
C GLU A 163 2.61 -14.71 0.59
N SER A 164 2.20 -14.47 -0.66
CA SER A 164 1.06 -15.14 -1.25
C SER A 164 1.50 -16.51 -1.79
N SER A 165 0.56 -17.40 -2.09
CA SER A 165 0.82 -18.81 -2.48
C SER A 165 1.54 -18.99 -3.84
N GLY A 166 2.00 -17.92 -4.47
CA GLY A 166 2.96 -17.89 -5.58
C GLY A 166 3.98 -16.79 -5.27
N GLU A 167 5.20 -16.89 -5.78
CA GLU A 167 6.42 -16.13 -5.44
C GLU A 167 6.32 -14.58 -5.37
N GLU A 168 5.15 -14.01 -5.62
CA GLU A 168 4.83 -12.60 -5.45
C GLU A 168 4.59 -12.24 -3.98
N THR A 169 5.41 -11.31 -3.49
CA THR A 169 5.20 -10.66 -2.20
C THR A 169 4.15 -9.56 -2.37
N VAL A 170 3.04 -9.66 -1.63
CA VAL A 170 2.01 -8.64 -1.63
C VAL A 170 2.25 -7.71 -0.44
N SER A 171 2.11 -6.41 -0.69
CA SER A 171 2.34 -5.37 0.30
C SER A 171 1.07 -4.56 0.58
N CYS A 172 0.81 -4.28 1.86
CA CYS A 172 -0.36 -3.57 2.36
C CYS A 172 0.08 -2.47 3.33
N MET A 173 -0.36 -1.23 3.13
CA MET A 173 -0.09 -0.13 4.06
C MET A 173 -1.15 -0.09 5.16
N CYS A 174 -0.80 -0.52 6.37
CA CYS A 174 -1.66 -0.44 7.53
C CYS A 174 -1.52 0.91 8.24
N ILE A 175 -2.63 1.61 8.43
CA ILE A 175 -2.67 2.98 8.91
C ILE A 175 -3.64 3.10 10.09
N ASN A 176 -3.14 3.61 11.21
CA ASN A 176 -3.96 4.18 12.27
C ASN A 176 -3.80 5.71 12.25
N PRO A 177 -4.81 6.46 11.79
CA PRO A 177 -4.74 7.92 11.78
C PRO A 177 -4.81 8.54 13.17
N GLY A 178 -5.20 7.76 14.20
CA GLY A 178 -5.53 8.26 15.52
C GLY A 178 -6.92 8.87 15.59
N ARG A 179 -7.17 9.58 16.69
CA ARG A 179 -8.41 10.35 16.89
C ARG A 179 -8.18 11.78 16.44
N LEU A 180 -9.17 12.36 15.76
CA LEU A 180 -9.13 13.76 15.29
C LEU A 180 -9.08 14.77 16.44
N ALA A 181 -9.59 14.39 17.62
CA ALA A 181 -9.50 15.15 18.87
C ALA A 181 -9.25 14.17 20.02
N LYS A 182 -8.48 14.61 21.03
CA LYS A 182 -8.22 13.85 22.26
C LYS A 182 -8.44 14.75 23.47
N GLY A 183 -9.54 14.50 24.20
CA GLY A 183 -9.96 15.35 25.31
C GLY A 183 -10.34 16.75 24.82
N ILE A 184 -9.67 17.78 25.35
CA ILE A 184 -9.87 19.18 24.94
C ILE A 184 -8.93 19.63 23.81
N GLY A 185 -7.98 18.80 23.40
CA GLY A 185 -6.96 19.14 22.40
C GLY A 185 -7.25 18.58 21.01
N GLY A 186 -6.57 19.16 20.01
CA GLY A 186 -6.49 18.63 18.66
C GLY A 186 -5.81 17.26 18.63
N GLY A 187 -6.20 16.44 17.67
CA GLY A 187 -5.69 15.10 17.47
C GLY A 187 -4.85 14.99 16.21
N THR A 188 -5.01 13.89 15.48
CA THR A 188 -4.26 13.61 14.26
C THR A 188 -5.16 13.15 13.13
N PHE A 189 -4.67 13.34 11.91
CA PHE A 189 -5.17 12.72 10.69
C PHE A 189 -4.00 12.24 9.84
N VAL A 190 -4.29 11.54 8.74
CA VAL A 190 -3.27 11.05 7.81
C VAL A 190 -3.52 11.63 6.44
N GLU A 191 -2.45 12.12 5.81
CA GLU A 191 -2.40 12.42 4.39
C GLU A 191 -1.74 11.24 3.67
N LEU A 192 -2.45 10.65 2.70
CA LEU A 192 -1.98 9.52 1.90
C LEU A 192 -1.81 9.97 0.45
N ASN A 193 -0.60 9.80 -0.08
CA ASN A 193 -0.29 9.99 -1.48
C ASN A 193 -0.03 8.61 -2.10
N TYR A 194 -1.00 8.14 -2.88
CA TYR A 194 -0.93 6.83 -3.52
C TYR A 194 -0.32 6.95 -4.92
N ASN A 195 0.58 6.02 -5.26
CA ASN A 195 1.27 5.99 -6.55
C ASN A 195 1.37 4.56 -7.10
N GLU A 196 0.26 4.06 -7.67
CA GLU A 196 0.09 2.78 -8.38
C GLU A 196 0.38 1.49 -7.58
N ASP A 197 1.37 1.49 -6.69
CA ASP A 197 1.74 0.41 -5.79
C ASP A 197 1.94 0.93 -4.35
N SER A 198 1.97 0.02 -3.37
CA SER A 198 2.17 0.41 -1.97
C SER A 198 3.62 0.77 -1.62
N ASN A 199 4.60 0.49 -2.49
CA ASN A 199 6.02 0.73 -2.25
C ASN A 199 6.43 2.16 -2.64
N ASN A 200 5.73 2.75 -3.60
CA ASN A 200 5.92 4.10 -4.10
C ASN A 200 4.88 5.07 -3.51
N SER A 201 3.88 4.53 -2.85
CA SER A 201 2.93 5.28 -2.02
C SER A 201 3.57 5.71 -0.70
N TYR A 202 3.25 6.91 -0.23
CA TYR A 202 3.67 7.37 1.09
C TYR A 202 2.50 8.01 1.84
N ALA A 203 2.56 7.92 3.16
CA ALA A 203 1.59 8.54 4.04
C ALA A 203 2.30 9.31 5.15
N SER A 204 1.67 10.38 5.64
CA SER A 204 2.18 11.20 6.74
C SER A 204 1.09 11.45 7.77
N ILE A 205 1.47 11.45 9.05
CA ILE A 205 0.56 11.74 10.16
C ILE A 205 0.70 13.22 10.50
N ILE A 206 -0.42 13.95 10.45
CA ILE A 206 -0.48 15.39 10.67
C ILE A 206 -1.29 15.67 11.93
N ARG A 207 -0.79 16.57 12.78
CA ARG A 207 -1.50 17.06 13.97
C ARG A 207 -2.34 18.28 13.63
N ILE A 208 -3.51 18.39 14.26
CA ILE A 208 -4.42 19.53 14.17
C ILE A 208 -4.21 20.48 15.34
#